data_AF-A1DYN3-F1
#
_entry.id   AF-A1DYN3-F1
#
_cell.length_a   1.000
_cell.length_b   1.000
_cell.length_c   1.000
_cell.angle_alpha   90.00
_cell.angle_beta   90.00
_cell.angle_gamma   90.00
#
_symmetry.space_group_name_H-M   'P 1'
#
loop_
_entity.id
_entity.type
_entity.pdbx_description
1 polymer ?
#
loop_
_entity_poly.entity_id
_entity_poly.type
_entity_poly.pdbx_seq_one_letter_code
_entity_poly.pdbx_strand_id
1 'polypeptide(L)'
;PEIGYTPGVETTTEPLGQGLANAVGLAIAERTLGAQFNRPDHEIVDHYTYVFMGDGCLMEGISHEVCSLAGTLGLGKLIGFYDHNGISIDGETEGWFTDDTAKRFEAYHWHVVHDIDGHAPEAVKKAILEAQSVK
;
A
#
# COMPACT_ATOMS: atom_id res chain seq x y z
N PRO A 1 8.22 -3.44 -14.39
CA PRO A 1 7.01 -4.12 -14.94
C PRO A 1 6.35 -3.20 -15.98
N GLU A 2 5.76 -3.74 -17.05
CA GLU A 2 5.16 -2.92 -18.11
C GLU A 2 3.73 -3.37 -18.46
N ILE A 3 2.76 -2.48 -18.29
CA ILE A 3 1.35 -2.72 -18.64
C ILE A 3 1.20 -2.91 -20.15
N GLY A 4 0.35 -3.86 -20.56
CA GLY A 4 0.10 -4.18 -21.97
C GLY A 4 1.12 -5.11 -22.61
N TYR A 5 2.29 -5.32 -21.98
CA TYR A 5 3.33 -6.24 -22.46
C TYR A 5 3.29 -7.61 -21.78
N THR A 6 2.94 -7.64 -20.49
CA THR A 6 2.92 -8.87 -19.69
C THR A 6 1.53 -9.11 -19.09
N PRO A 7 0.87 -10.27 -19.36
CA PRO A 7 -0.39 -10.61 -18.71
C PRO A 7 -0.27 -10.62 -17.18
N GLY A 8 -1.22 -9.97 -16.50
CA GLY A 8 -1.23 -9.82 -15.04
C GLY A 8 -0.43 -8.64 -14.49
N VAL A 9 0.20 -7.82 -15.34
CA VAL A 9 0.78 -6.53 -14.91
C VAL A 9 -0.29 -5.45 -14.96
N GLU A 10 -0.70 -4.98 -13.79
CA GLU A 10 -1.76 -3.97 -13.64
C GLU A 10 -1.30 -2.54 -13.95
N THR A 11 -0.01 -2.24 -13.80
CA THR A 11 0.54 -0.90 -14.06
C THR A 11 2.04 -0.97 -14.38
N THR A 12 2.53 -0.03 -15.18
CA THR A 12 3.96 0.15 -15.39
C THR A 12 4.57 0.83 -14.17
N THR A 13 5.56 0.19 -13.57
CA THR A 13 6.27 0.69 -12.38
C THR A 13 7.77 0.61 -12.60
N GLU A 14 8.49 1.57 -12.05
CA GLU A 14 9.93 1.60 -11.81
C GLU A 14 10.29 2.97 -11.18
N PRO A 15 9.78 4.11 -11.70
CA PRO A 15 9.93 5.39 -11.03
C PRO A 15 9.34 5.31 -9.62
N LEU A 16 10.22 5.41 -8.63
CA LEU A 16 9.91 5.10 -7.24
C LEU A 16 8.73 5.96 -6.75
N GLY A 17 7.90 5.36 -5.89
CA GLY A 17 6.68 6.01 -5.36
C GLY A 17 5.47 6.00 -6.31
N GLN A 18 5.64 5.97 -7.64
CA GLN A 18 4.48 6.02 -8.56
C GLN A 18 3.61 4.76 -8.50
N GLY A 19 4.19 3.58 -8.24
CA GLY A 19 3.40 2.35 -8.05
C GLY A 19 2.43 2.44 -6.88
N LEU A 20 2.84 3.10 -5.78
CA LEU A 20 2.00 3.38 -4.62
C LEU A 20 0.91 4.40 -4.95
N ALA A 21 1.25 5.46 -5.68
CA ALA A 21 0.26 6.43 -6.16
C ALA A 21 -0.81 5.78 -7.05
N ASN A 22 -0.40 4.89 -7.96
CA ASN A 22 -1.31 4.12 -8.80
C ASN A 22 -2.25 3.25 -7.96
N ALA A 23 -1.72 2.55 -6.96
CA ALA A 23 -2.51 1.72 -6.04
C ALA A 23 -3.55 2.54 -5.26
N VAL A 24 -3.20 3.74 -4.80
CA VAL A 24 -4.17 4.67 -4.18
C VAL A 24 -5.30 5.02 -5.17
N GLY A 25 -4.96 5.32 -6.43
CA GLY A 25 -5.95 5.56 -7.48
C GLY A 25 -6.88 4.36 -7.75
N LEU A 26 -6.34 3.15 -7.79
CA LEU A 26 -7.12 1.92 -7.96
C LEU A 26 -8.09 1.69 -6.80
N ALA A 27 -7.64 1.90 -5.55
CA ALA A 27 -8.50 1.79 -4.37
C ALA A 27 -9.60 2.87 -4.35
N ILE A 28 -9.31 4.09 -4.81
CA ILE A 28 -10.33 5.14 -5.00
C ILE A 28 -11.37 4.70 -6.03
N ALA A 29 -10.93 4.10 -7.15
CA ALA A 29 -11.83 3.61 -8.19
C ALA A 29 -12.75 2.49 -7.68
N GLU A 30 -12.20 1.49 -6.96
CA GLU A 30 -12.98 0.41 -6.34
C GLU A 30 -14.07 0.97 -5.43
N ARG A 31 -13.70 1.86 -4.51
CA ARG A 31 -14.64 2.44 -3.56
C ARG A 31 -15.71 3.28 -4.24
N THR A 32 -15.31 4.08 -5.23
CA THR A 32 -16.22 4.95 -5.97
C THR A 32 -17.23 4.14 -6.76
N LEU A 33 -16.78 3.09 -7.46
CA LEU A 33 -17.65 2.20 -8.22
C LEU A 33 -18.55 1.37 -7.31
N GLY A 34 -18.03 0.85 -6.19
CA GLY A 34 -18.82 0.17 -5.17
C GLY A 34 -19.96 1.05 -4.65
N ALA A 35 -19.67 2.31 -4.31
CA ALA A 35 -20.69 3.26 -3.86
C ALA A 35 -21.76 3.59 -4.92
N GLN A 36 -21.39 3.61 -6.20
CA GLN A 36 -22.32 3.91 -7.30
C GLN A 36 -23.19 2.71 -7.68
N PHE A 37 -22.62 1.50 -7.70
CA PHE A 37 -23.22 0.34 -8.33
C PHE A 37 -23.69 -0.75 -7.37
N ASN A 38 -23.10 -0.90 -6.18
CA ASN A 38 -23.59 -1.88 -5.21
C ASN A 38 -25.01 -1.50 -4.74
N ARG A 39 -25.81 -2.51 -4.44
CA ARG A 39 -27.19 -2.38 -3.94
C ARG A 39 -27.35 -3.27 -2.70
N PRO A 40 -28.40 -3.07 -1.88
CA PRO A 40 -28.72 -4.02 -0.83
C PRO A 40 -28.71 -5.45 -1.39
N ASP A 41 -27.99 -6.34 -0.70
CA ASP A 41 -27.79 -7.76 -1.05
C ASP A 41 -26.99 -8.04 -2.34
N HIS A 42 -26.48 -7.02 -3.05
CA HIS A 42 -25.75 -7.16 -4.32
C HIS A 42 -24.47 -6.30 -4.32
N GLU A 43 -23.37 -6.90 -3.88
CA GLU A 43 -22.02 -6.32 -3.94
C GLU A 43 -21.30 -6.84 -5.19
N ILE A 44 -21.36 -6.07 -6.28
CA ILE A 44 -20.76 -6.44 -7.56
C ILE A 44 -19.35 -5.85 -7.75
N VAL A 45 -19.02 -4.82 -6.97
CA VAL A 45 -17.66 -4.28 -6.86
C VAL A 45 -17.24 -4.45 -5.39
N ASP A 46 -16.43 -5.47 -5.16
CA ASP A 46 -15.83 -5.77 -3.86
C ASP A 46 -14.48 -6.45 -4.06
N HIS A 47 -13.39 -5.69 -4.04
CA HIS A 47 -12.04 -6.24 -4.13
C HIS A 47 -11.01 -5.38 -3.40
N TYR A 48 -9.87 -5.99 -3.09
CA TYR A 48 -8.74 -5.31 -2.46
C TYR A 48 -7.73 -4.81 -3.49
N THR A 49 -7.01 -3.75 -3.13
CA THR A 49 -5.81 -3.31 -3.83
C THR A 49 -4.60 -3.60 -2.94
N TYR A 50 -3.65 -4.38 -3.45
CA TYR A 50 -2.39 -4.69 -2.77
C TYR A 50 -1.22 -4.02 -3.49
N VAL A 51 -0.26 -3.53 -2.71
CA VAL A 51 0.94 -2.90 -3.27
C VAL A 51 2.16 -3.20 -2.41
N PHE A 52 3.27 -3.57 -3.05
CA PHE A 52 4.58 -3.69 -2.40
C PHE A 52 5.36 -2.39 -2.59
N MET A 53 6.05 -1.96 -1.55
CA MET A 53 6.90 -0.78 -1.55
C MET A 53 8.14 -1.03 -0.68
N GLY A 54 9.27 -0.43 -1.04
CA GLY A 54 10.49 -0.45 -0.22
C GLY A 54 10.88 0.97 0.19
N ASP A 55 12.07 1.10 0.80
CA ASP A 55 12.60 2.37 1.29
C ASP A 55 12.61 3.47 0.22
N GLY A 56 13.03 3.11 -1.00
CA GLY A 56 13.06 4.04 -2.14
C GLY A 56 11.69 4.67 -2.43
N CYS A 57 10.60 3.90 -2.33
CA CYS A 57 9.26 4.43 -2.52
C CYS A 57 8.86 5.37 -1.38
N LEU A 58 9.25 5.06 -0.14
CA LEU A 58 8.83 5.80 1.05
C LEU A 58 9.64 7.08 1.29
N MET A 59 10.84 7.19 0.72
CA MET A 59 11.63 8.42 0.66
C MET A 59 11.07 9.42 -0.36
N GLU A 60 10.41 8.94 -1.43
CA GLU A 60 9.84 9.81 -2.45
C GLU A 60 8.66 10.62 -1.92
N GLY A 61 8.64 11.92 -2.21
CA GLY A 61 7.63 12.86 -1.70
C GLY A 61 6.20 12.52 -2.14
N ILE A 62 6.04 11.90 -3.31
CA ILE A 62 4.74 11.43 -3.80
C ILE A 62 4.10 10.42 -2.84
N SER A 63 4.90 9.62 -2.11
CA SER A 63 4.38 8.68 -1.11
C SER A 63 3.68 9.40 0.03
N HIS A 64 4.21 10.55 0.48
CA HIS A 64 3.57 11.38 1.49
C HIS A 64 2.21 11.89 1.00
N GLU A 65 2.17 12.47 -0.21
CA GLU A 65 0.95 13.04 -0.79
C GLU A 65 -0.17 12.01 -0.89
N VAL A 66 0.12 10.85 -1.49
CA VAL A 66 -0.91 9.84 -1.77
C VAL A 66 -1.31 9.05 -0.53
N CYS A 67 -0.40 8.78 0.41
CA CYS A 67 -0.74 8.11 1.67
C CYS A 67 -1.51 9.02 2.63
N SER A 68 -1.19 10.31 2.67
CA SER A 68 -1.97 11.30 3.42
C SER A 68 -3.42 11.39 2.89
N LEU A 69 -3.56 11.43 1.56
CA LEU A 69 -4.88 11.43 0.91
C LEU A 69 -5.64 10.12 1.17
N ALA A 70 -4.99 8.96 1.00
CA ALA A 70 -5.61 7.65 1.20
C ALA A 70 -6.17 7.48 2.61
N GLY A 71 -5.42 7.94 3.61
CA GLY A 71 -5.86 7.92 5.00
C GLY A 71 -7.00 8.89 5.28
N THR A 72 -6.94 10.11 4.74
CA THR A 72 -8.06 11.09 4.80
C THR A 72 -9.35 10.53 4.21
N LEU A 73 -9.25 9.79 3.10
CA LEU A 73 -10.41 9.16 2.48
C LEU A 73 -10.87 7.93 3.27
N GLY A 74 -9.99 7.26 4.01
CA GLY A 74 -10.30 6.01 4.74
C GLY A 74 -10.39 4.82 3.80
N LEU A 75 -9.39 4.62 2.94
CA LEU A 75 -9.39 3.54 1.93
C LEU A 75 -9.08 2.17 2.56
N GLY A 76 -10.02 1.60 3.32
CA GLY A 76 -9.82 0.33 4.06
C GLY A 76 -9.53 -0.92 3.22
N LYS A 77 -9.75 -0.89 1.89
CA LYS A 77 -9.40 -1.99 0.98
C LYS A 77 -8.04 -1.81 0.28
N LEU A 78 -7.27 -0.79 0.67
CA LEU A 78 -5.88 -0.61 0.23
C LEU A 78 -4.94 -1.18 1.28
N ILE A 79 -4.14 -2.18 0.90
CA ILE A 79 -3.17 -2.83 1.79
C ILE A 79 -1.76 -2.70 1.19
N GLY A 80 -0.90 -1.99 1.91
CA GLY A 80 0.51 -1.80 1.54
C GLY A 80 1.42 -2.76 2.33
N PHE A 81 2.37 -3.37 1.62
CA PHE A 81 3.46 -4.13 2.24
C PHE A 81 4.74 -3.33 2.09
N TYR A 82 5.31 -2.92 3.22
CA TYR A 82 6.60 -2.27 3.27
C TYR A 82 7.69 -3.33 3.48
N ASP A 83 8.50 -3.56 2.45
CA ASP A 83 9.72 -4.37 2.55
C ASP A 83 10.81 -3.56 3.27
N HIS A 84 10.76 -3.60 4.59
CA HIS A 84 11.70 -2.93 5.47
C HIS A 84 12.93 -3.80 5.70
N ASN A 85 13.94 -3.65 4.84
CA ASN A 85 15.17 -4.44 4.89
C ASN A 85 16.42 -3.62 5.26
N GLY A 86 16.30 -2.29 5.34
CA GLY A 86 17.36 -1.38 5.79
C GLY A 86 18.43 -1.08 4.74
N ILE A 87 18.21 -1.42 3.47
CA ILE A 87 19.19 -1.26 2.38
C ILE A 87 18.60 -0.46 1.22
N SER A 88 19.37 0.52 0.75
CA SER A 88 19.17 1.19 -0.54
C SER A 88 20.38 0.96 -1.46
N ILE A 89 20.41 1.57 -2.65
CA ILE A 89 21.53 1.42 -3.60
C ILE A 89 22.86 1.87 -2.97
N ASP A 90 22.85 2.93 -2.16
CA ASP A 90 24.05 3.48 -1.53
C ASP A 90 24.47 2.72 -0.25
N GLY A 91 23.72 1.69 0.16
CA GLY A 91 24.00 0.86 1.34
C GLY A 91 22.94 0.99 2.43
N GLU A 92 23.37 0.92 3.70
CA GLU A 92 22.49 0.97 4.87
C GLU A 92 21.76 2.31 4.96
N THR A 93 20.43 2.26 5.11
CA THR A 93 19.56 3.44 5.03
C THR A 93 19.73 4.42 6.18
N GLU A 94 20.28 3.99 7.32
CA GLU A 94 20.43 4.81 8.55
C GLU A 94 21.20 6.13 8.32
N GLY A 95 22.01 6.21 7.26
CA GLY A 95 22.73 7.44 6.89
C GLY A 95 21.85 8.55 6.29
N TRP A 96 20.68 8.24 5.75
CA TRP A 96 19.83 9.20 5.02
C TRP A 96 18.31 8.99 5.18
N PHE A 97 17.86 7.89 5.77
CA PHE A 97 16.46 7.60 6.02
C PHE A 97 16.30 6.98 7.41
N THR A 98 15.83 7.81 8.35
CA THR A 98 15.73 7.49 9.78
C THR A 98 14.34 7.81 10.35
N ASP A 99 13.34 7.92 9.47
CA ASP A 99 11.96 8.17 9.85
C ASP A 99 11.43 7.04 10.74
N ASP A 100 10.62 7.39 11.75
CA ASP A 100 9.69 6.44 12.32
C ASP A 100 8.53 6.25 11.32
N THR A 101 8.75 5.38 10.35
CA THR A 101 7.82 5.13 9.25
C THR A 101 6.45 4.67 9.78
N ALA A 102 6.41 3.86 10.83
CA ALA A 102 5.15 3.41 11.40
C ALA A 102 4.35 4.60 11.97
N LYS A 103 4.97 5.45 12.80
CA LYS A 103 4.31 6.66 13.31
C LYS A 103 3.90 7.63 12.21
N ARG A 104 4.68 7.73 11.15
CA ARG A 104 4.34 8.55 9.97
C ARG A 104 3.02 8.09 9.34
N PHE A 105 2.86 6.78 9.15
CA PHE A 105 1.63 6.21 8.57
C PHE A 105 0.44 6.26 9.55
N GLU A 106 0.68 6.04 10.85
CA GLU A 106 -0.34 6.25 11.89
C GLU A 106 -0.83 7.70 11.91
N ALA A 107 0.06 8.68 11.71
CA ALA A 107 -0.29 10.09 11.60
C ALA A 107 -1.12 10.42 10.34
N TYR A 108 -1.01 9.59 9.29
CA TYR A 108 -1.92 9.63 8.14
C TYR A 108 -3.23 8.87 8.38
N HIS A 109 -3.47 8.30 9.57
CA HIS A 109 -4.63 7.47 9.90
C HIS A 109 -4.65 6.08 9.25
N TRP A 110 -3.48 5.52 8.93
CA TRP A 110 -3.38 4.13 8.51
C TRP A 110 -3.37 3.18 9.71
N HIS A 111 -3.95 1.99 9.52
CA HIS A 111 -3.69 0.85 10.41
C HIS A 111 -2.33 0.25 10.10
N VAL A 112 -1.43 0.26 11.07
CA VAL A 112 -0.07 -0.29 10.93
C VAL A 112 0.05 -1.57 11.74
N VAL A 113 0.38 -2.68 11.06
CA VAL A 113 0.71 -3.95 11.71
C VAL A 113 2.22 -3.97 11.93
N HIS A 114 2.64 -3.95 13.19
CA HIS A 114 4.05 -3.86 13.58
C HIS A 114 4.73 -5.23 13.66
N ASP A 115 6.07 -5.23 13.59
CA ASP A 115 6.95 -6.36 13.92
C ASP A 115 6.60 -7.70 13.25
N ILE A 116 6.36 -7.68 11.94
CA ILE A 116 6.09 -8.89 11.16
C ILE A 116 7.42 -9.51 10.71
N ASP A 117 7.65 -10.78 11.06
CA ASP A 117 8.70 -11.58 10.41
C ASP A 117 8.27 -11.89 8.96
N GLY A 118 8.84 -11.13 8.01
CA GLY A 118 8.57 -11.26 6.58
C GLY A 118 8.99 -12.61 5.97
N HIS A 119 9.77 -13.43 6.69
CA HIS A 119 10.18 -14.77 6.27
C HIS A 119 9.35 -15.89 6.91
N ALA A 120 8.40 -15.55 7.77
CA ALA A 120 7.47 -16.50 8.37
C ALA A 120 6.08 -16.42 7.69
N PRO A 121 5.70 -17.39 6.83
CA PRO A 121 4.45 -17.34 6.07
C PRO A 121 3.19 -17.20 6.93
N GLU A 122 3.16 -17.83 8.11
CA GLU A 122 2.03 -17.72 9.03
C GLU A 122 1.93 -16.33 9.68
N ALA A 123 3.05 -15.65 9.92
CA ALA A 123 3.06 -14.28 10.42
C ALA A 123 2.50 -13.31 9.37
N VAL A 124 2.98 -13.43 8.12
CA VAL A 124 2.48 -12.66 6.98
C VAL A 124 0.98 -12.91 6.75
N LYS A 125 0.54 -14.17 6.78
CA LYS A 125 -0.88 -14.54 6.64
C LYS A 125 -1.74 -13.89 7.74
N LYS A 126 -1.29 -13.94 9.00
CA LYS A 126 -1.98 -13.31 10.13
C LYS A 126 -2.10 -11.79 9.92
N ALA A 127 -1.03 -11.13 9.51
CA ALA A 127 -1.02 -9.69 9.25
C ALA A 127 -1.98 -9.29 8.12
N ILE A 128 -2.04 -10.07 7.03
CA ILE A 128 -2.99 -9.82 5.93
C ILE A 128 -4.43 -9.95 6.42
N LEU A 129 -4.75 -11.01 7.18
CA LEU A 129 -6.10 -11.20 7.72
C LEU A 129 -6.49 -10.10 8.71
N GLU A 130 -5.54 -9.63 9.52
CA GLU A 130 -5.73 -8.48 10.40
C GLU A 130 -6.03 -7.22 9.60
N ALA A 131 -5.23 -6.89 8.59
CA ALA A 131 -5.43 -5.73 7.73
C ALA A 131 -6.79 -5.76 7.01
N GLN A 132 -7.22 -6.92 6.51
CA GLN A 132 -8.54 -7.10 5.88
C GLN A 132 -9.71 -6.95 6.86
N SER A 133 -9.47 -7.09 8.17
CA SER A 133 -10.52 -6.94 9.19
C SER A 133 -10.81 -5.48 9.55
N VAL A 134 -9.91 -4.57 9.19
CA VAL A 134 -10.04 -3.13 9.41
C VAL A 134 -10.84 -2.53 8.24
N LYS A 135 -11.93 -1.82 8.55
CA LYS A 135 -12.83 -1.21 7.56
C LYS A 135 -12.68 0.30 7.50
#